data_AF-A0A519EAF1-F1
#
_entry.id   AF-A0A519EAF1-F1
#
_cell.length_a   1.000
_cell.length_b   1.000
_cell.length_c   1.000
_cell.angle_alpha   90.00
_cell.angle_beta   90.00
_cell.angle_gamma   90.00
#
_symmetry.space_group_name_H-M   'P 1'
#
loop_
_entity.id
_entity.type
_entity.pdbx_description
1 polymer ?
#
loop_
_entity_poly.entity_id
_entity_poly.type
_entity_poly.pdbx_seq_one_letter_code
_entity_poly.pdbx_strand_id
1 'polypeptide(L)'
;MFRAGGLIGHPLPSALITGCMIVYLLTSTNRRRSLLFSLPEVVLHAAALFAFGGRTGLVLVPLVVAISVILPAPGVPFVRRLGQRIAIVAILAGAMLATQLQIGPVQAALSRFESDSGSSETRYAAIEMVRELPTSDLLWGVSASERELLRLKYNTPIAVENPWVTLILIFGAVLLAPMAVALTVALFASAWPLDRSATMVVLYFLISASGYVSFGNKSLSIVQVMLMISALCGLRRVEAIDTQSDVRDVEETVPDTYPERFSSALR
;
A
#
# COMPACT_ATOMS: atom_id res chain seq x y z
N MET A 1 15.35 16.07 19.49
CA MET A 1 15.10 14.86 18.67
C MET A 1 13.59 14.72 18.50
N PHE A 2 12.99 15.32 17.45
CA PHE A 2 11.56 15.20 17.21
C PHE A 2 11.28 13.91 16.43
N ARG A 3 10.80 12.89 17.14
CA ARG A 3 10.16 11.72 16.56
C ARG A 3 8.67 12.07 16.47
N ALA A 4 8.10 12.20 15.28
CA ALA A 4 6.66 12.07 15.12
C ALA A 4 6.33 10.58 15.37
N GLY A 5 6.30 10.20 16.65
CA GLY A 5 5.71 8.94 17.03
C GLY A 5 4.26 9.05 16.65
N GLY A 6 3.81 8.27 15.67
CA GLY A 6 2.38 8.01 15.56
C GLY A 6 1.89 7.62 16.95
N LEU A 7 0.68 8.06 17.32
CA LEU A 7 0.07 7.85 18.64
C LEU A 7 0.14 6.37 19.11
N ILE A 8 0.41 5.45 18.18
CA ILE A 8 0.55 4.00 18.36
C ILE A 8 1.94 3.54 17.88
N GLY A 9 2.98 3.80 18.68
CA GLY A 9 4.11 2.87 18.86
C GLY A 9 5.29 2.90 17.86
N HIS A 10 5.12 2.99 16.54
CA HIS A 10 6.25 2.91 15.60
C HIS A 10 5.99 3.72 14.32
N PRO A 11 6.96 4.46 13.75
CA PRO A 11 6.73 5.29 12.55
C PRO A 11 6.36 4.48 11.29
N LEU A 12 6.69 3.19 11.29
CA LEU A 12 6.64 2.35 10.11
C LEU A 12 5.21 1.87 9.75
N PRO A 13 4.37 1.38 10.68
CA PRO A 13 2.94 1.14 10.43
C PRO A 13 2.18 2.42 10.00
N SER A 14 2.54 3.59 10.56
CA SER A 14 1.91 4.85 10.16
C SER A 14 2.22 5.24 8.71
N ALA A 15 3.46 5.03 8.24
CA ALA A 15 3.83 5.22 6.84
C ALA A 15 3.08 4.25 5.91
N LEU A 16 2.90 2.99 6.32
CA LEU A 16 2.15 2.00 5.57
C LEU A 16 0.69 2.45 5.38
N ILE A 17 -0.02 2.79 6.46
CA ILE A 17 -1.42 3.23 6.39
C ILE A 17 -1.57 4.48 5.54
N THR A 18 -0.65 5.44 5.69
CA THR A 18 -0.64 6.69 4.92
C THR A 18 -0.48 6.41 3.43
N GLY A 19 0.44 5.52 3.05
CA GLY A 19 0.60 5.11 1.66
C GLY A 19 -0.61 4.36 1.10
N CYS A 20 -1.22 3.47 1.90
CA CYS A 20 -2.45 2.80 1.53
C CYS A 20 -3.59 3.80 1.25
N MET A 21 -3.71 4.86 2.07
CA MET A 21 -4.70 5.92 1.83
C MET A 21 -4.44 6.69 0.55
N ILE A 22 -3.18 7.05 0.24
CA ILE A 22 -2.86 7.72 -1.03
C ILE A 22 -3.23 6.83 -2.22
N VAL A 23 -2.87 5.55 -2.19
CA VAL A 23 -3.20 4.58 -3.25
C VAL A 23 -4.72 4.45 -3.41
N TYR A 24 -5.45 4.36 -2.30
CA TYR A 24 -6.90 4.30 -2.31
C TYR A 24 -7.53 5.57 -2.91
N LEU A 25 -7.13 6.75 -2.44
CA LEU A 25 -7.66 8.05 -2.91
C LEU A 25 -7.44 8.23 -4.41
N LEU A 26 -6.25 7.88 -4.89
CA LEU A 26 -5.90 8.01 -6.30
C LEU A 26 -6.56 6.93 -7.16
N THR A 27 -6.85 5.74 -6.63
CA THR A 27 -7.36 4.59 -7.42
C THR A 27 -8.87 4.34 -7.31
N SER A 28 -9.56 4.94 -6.33
CA SER A 28 -11.04 4.85 -6.17
C SER A 28 -11.86 5.51 -7.29
N THR A 29 -12.53 4.68 -8.12
CA THR A 29 -13.25 5.12 -9.34
C THR A 29 -14.62 5.74 -9.11
N ASN A 30 -15.23 5.47 -7.97
CA ASN A 30 -16.64 5.78 -7.76
C ASN A 30 -16.90 6.96 -6.82
N ARG A 31 -15.95 7.90 -6.68
CA ARG A 31 -16.16 9.09 -5.84
C ARG A 31 -16.94 10.14 -6.66
N ARG A 32 -18.16 10.50 -6.21
CA ARG A 32 -18.87 11.74 -6.63
C ARG A 32 -18.01 13.00 -6.36
N ARG A 33 -17.03 12.88 -5.46
CA ARG A 33 -16.09 13.94 -5.10
C ARG A 33 -15.00 14.06 -6.16
N SER A 34 -14.89 15.21 -6.82
CA SER A 34 -13.86 15.46 -7.83
C SER A 34 -12.46 15.28 -7.23
N LEU A 35 -11.51 14.84 -8.07
CA LEU A 35 -10.09 14.69 -7.72
C LEU A 35 -9.51 15.95 -7.04
N LEU A 36 -10.04 17.13 -7.38
CA LEU A 36 -9.64 18.41 -6.81
C LEU A 36 -9.87 18.49 -5.30
N PHE A 37 -10.96 17.90 -4.79
CA PHE A 37 -11.22 17.87 -3.34
C PHE A 37 -10.42 16.80 -2.60
N SER A 38 -9.85 15.83 -3.30
CA SER A 38 -8.91 14.87 -2.70
C SER A 38 -7.46 15.33 -2.73
N LEU A 39 -7.12 16.37 -3.51
CA LEU A 39 -5.74 16.88 -3.58
C LEU A 39 -5.19 17.34 -2.23
N PRO A 40 -5.92 18.12 -1.39
CA PRO A 40 -5.40 18.52 -0.08
C PRO A 40 -5.12 17.32 0.83
N GLU A 41 -5.98 16.30 0.77
CA GLU A 41 -5.86 15.05 1.52
C GLU A 41 -4.63 14.25 1.06
N VAL A 42 -4.41 14.15 -0.26
CA VAL A 42 -3.22 13.52 -0.85
C VAL A 42 -1.95 14.27 -0.47
N VAL A 43 -1.94 15.60 -0.53
CA VAL A 43 -0.79 16.43 -0.13
C VAL A 43 -0.48 16.25 1.35
N LEU A 44 -1.51 16.25 2.21
CA LEU A 44 -1.36 16.02 3.64
C LEU A 44 -0.75 14.64 3.92
N HIS A 45 -1.25 13.59 3.27
CA HIS A 45 -0.70 12.24 3.42
C HIS A 45 0.70 12.12 2.81
N ALA A 46 1.00 12.78 1.70
CA ALA A 46 2.35 12.79 1.12
C ALA A 46 3.35 13.50 2.03
N ALA A 47 2.96 14.62 2.64
CA ALA A 47 3.76 15.33 3.64
C ALA A 47 3.98 14.47 4.90
N ALA A 48 2.94 13.77 5.38
CA ALA A 48 3.06 12.83 6.48
C ALA A 48 3.98 11.65 6.14
N LEU A 49 3.88 11.10 4.93
CA LEU A 49 4.73 10.01 4.45
C LEU A 49 6.21 10.42 4.40
N PHE A 50 6.48 11.67 3.99
CA PHE A 50 7.81 12.27 4.03
C PHE A 50 8.30 12.44 5.47
N ALA A 51 7.45 12.95 6.37
CA ALA A 51 7.79 13.15 7.78
C ALA A 51 8.05 11.84 8.55
N PHE A 52 7.35 10.75 8.21
CA PHE A 52 7.58 9.42 8.79
C PHE A 52 8.85 8.74 8.27
N GLY A 53 9.52 9.28 7.24
CA GLY A 53 10.77 8.75 6.70
C GLY A 53 10.60 7.45 5.92
N GLY A 54 9.40 7.17 5.39
CA GLY A 54 9.12 5.96 4.62
C GLY A 54 9.65 6.04 3.20
N ARG A 55 10.96 5.80 2.99
CA ARG A 55 11.59 5.81 1.65
C ARG A 55 10.93 4.86 0.67
N THR A 56 10.64 3.66 1.16
CA THR A 56 9.93 2.64 0.40
C THR A 56 8.53 3.14 0.06
N GLY A 57 7.83 3.81 0.97
CA GLY A 57 6.54 4.43 0.69
C GLY A 57 6.58 5.47 -0.44
N LEU A 58 7.58 6.37 -0.44
CA LEU A 58 7.72 7.42 -1.47
C LEU A 58 7.95 6.86 -2.89
N VAL A 59 8.55 5.68 -3.01
CA VAL A 59 8.77 5.01 -4.30
C VAL A 59 7.61 4.06 -4.64
N LEU A 60 7.14 3.30 -3.65
CA LEU A 60 6.12 2.27 -3.86
C LEU A 60 4.73 2.84 -4.14
N VAL A 61 4.37 3.97 -3.52
CA VAL A 61 3.09 4.65 -3.80
C VAL A 61 2.99 5.06 -5.28
N PRO A 62 3.91 5.86 -5.85
CA PRO A 62 3.84 6.22 -7.26
C PRO A 62 3.98 5.00 -8.18
N LEU A 63 4.77 3.99 -7.81
CA LEU A 63 4.89 2.74 -8.56
C LEU A 63 3.53 2.01 -8.67
N VAL A 64 2.83 1.81 -7.55
CA VAL A 64 1.53 1.12 -7.53
C VAL A 64 0.46 1.94 -8.25
N VAL A 65 0.47 3.26 -8.07
CA VAL A 65 -0.43 4.15 -8.82
C VAL A 65 -0.14 4.07 -10.32
N ALA A 66 1.14 4.01 -10.74
CA ALA A 66 1.52 3.85 -12.15
C ALA A 66 1.02 2.51 -12.72
N ILE A 67 1.16 1.41 -11.96
CA ILE A 67 0.57 0.10 -12.32
C ILE A 67 -0.94 0.26 -12.52
N SER A 68 -1.63 0.99 -11.65
CA SER A 68 -3.07 1.22 -11.78
C SER A 68 -3.47 2.02 -13.03
N VAL A 69 -2.59 2.88 -13.55
CA VAL A 69 -2.81 3.67 -14.77
C VAL A 69 -2.59 2.83 -16.03
N ILE A 70 -1.60 1.93 -16.00
CA ILE A 70 -1.22 1.07 -17.13
C ILE A 70 -2.23 -0.06 -17.31
N LEU A 71 -2.67 -0.68 -16.21
CA LEU A 71 -3.63 -1.77 -16.27
C LEU A 71 -4.96 -1.25 -16.82
N PRO A 72 -5.51 -1.83 -17.91
CA PRO A 72 -6.78 -1.38 -18.47
C PRO A 72 -7.89 -1.48 -17.42
N ALA A 73 -8.73 -0.46 -17.36
CA ALA A 73 -9.85 -0.35 -16.44
C ALA A 73 -11.07 0.13 -17.23
N PRO A 74 -12.08 -0.73 -17.48
CA PRO A 74 -13.32 -0.26 -18.04
C PRO A 74 -13.95 0.78 -17.08
N GLY A 75 -14.42 1.90 -17.61
CA GLY A 75 -15.14 2.92 -16.83
C GLY A 75 -14.29 3.96 -16.08
N VAL A 76 -12.95 3.97 -16.18
CA VAL A 76 -12.13 5.05 -15.58
C VAL A 76 -12.02 6.23 -16.56
N PRO A 77 -12.52 7.45 -16.21
CA PRO A 77 -12.50 8.59 -17.11
C PRO A 77 -11.09 9.13 -17.36
N PHE A 78 -10.85 9.70 -18.54
CA PHE A 78 -9.54 10.25 -18.95
C PHE A 78 -8.99 11.28 -17.95
N VAL A 79 -9.84 12.21 -17.50
CA VAL A 79 -9.49 13.26 -16.52
C VAL A 79 -8.91 12.65 -15.24
N ARG A 80 -9.39 11.47 -14.85
CA ARG A 80 -8.93 10.79 -13.66
C ARG A 80 -7.57 10.12 -13.84
N ARG A 81 -7.33 9.52 -15.00
CA ARG A 81 -5.99 9.02 -15.35
C ARG A 81 -4.97 10.16 -15.43
N LEU A 82 -5.38 11.32 -15.94
CA LEU A 82 -4.54 12.52 -15.96
C LEU A 82 -4.23 13.00 -14.53
N GLY A 83 -5.23 13.05 -13.65
CA GLY A 83 -5.04 13.39 -12.23
C GLY A 83 -4.09 12.42 -11.51
N GLN A 84 -4.17 11.12 -11.78
CA GLN A 84 -3.22 10.13 -11.26
C GLN A 84 -1.78 10.39 -11.75
N ARG A 85 -1.60 10.69 -13.04
CA ARG A 85 -0.28 11.03 -13.61
C ARG A 85 0.30 12.30 -12.99
N ILE A 86 -0.52 13.34 -12.85
CA ILE A 86 -0.12 14.60 -12.19
C ILE A 86 0.26 14.33 -10.74
N ALA A 87 -0.51 13.51 -10.00
CA ALA A 87 -0.19 13.16 -8.61
C ALA A 87 1.14 12.39 -8.51
N ILE A 88 1.43 11.45 -9.40
CA ILE A 88 2.72 10.75 -9.46
C ILE A 88 3.85 11.77 -9.61
N VAL A 89 3.75 12.65 -10.61
CA VAL A 89 4.78 13.67 -10.88
C VAL A 89 4.93 14.62 -9.70
N ALA A 90 3.82 15.05 -9.07
CA ALA A 90 3.84 15.95 -7.93
C ALA A 90 4.50 15.32 -6.69
N ILE A 91 4.23 14.04 -6.41
CA ILE A 91 4.85 13.32 -5.29
C ILE A 91 6.36 13.20 -5.53
N LEU A 92 6.79 12.82 -6.74
CA LEU A 92 8.20 12.66 -7.09
C LEU A 92 8.94 14.01 -7.10
N ALA A 93 8.34 15.04 -7.71
CA ALA A 93 8.90 16.39 -7.74
C ALA A 93 8.97 17.00 -6.33
N GLY A 94 7.95 16.79 -5.51
CA GLY A 94 7.93 17.22 -4.11
C GLY A 94 9.02 16.53 -3.29
N ALA A 95 9.22 15.22 -3.48
CA ALA A 95 10.32 14.49 -2.86
C ALA A 95 11.69 15.01 -3.31
N MET A 96 11.87 15.28 -4.60
CA MET A 96 13.11 15.84 -5.15
C MET A 96 13.37 17.25 -4.64
N LEU A 97 12.37 18.13 -4.64
CA LEU A 97 12.49 19.49 -4.10
C LEU A 97 12.81 19.46 -2.60
N ALA A 98 12.19 18.53 -1.86
CA ALA A 98 12.49 18.37 -0.45
C ALA A 98 13.98 18.06 -0.22
N THR A 99 14.67 17.32 -1.08
CA THR A 99 16.12 17.11 -0.93
C THR A 99 16.96 18.40 -1.02
N GLN A 100 16.45 19.44 -1.65
CA GLN A 100 17.14 20.72 -1.82
C GLN A 100 16.85 21.71 -0.68
N LEU A 101 15.81 21.45 0.13
CA LEU A 101 15.43 22.34 1.22
C LEU A 101 16.34 22.11 2.43
N GLN A 102 17.20 23.08 2.74
CA GLN A 102 18.07 23.08 3.91
C GLN A 102 17.32 23.42 5.22
N ILE A 103 16.14 22.85 5.42
CA ILE A 103 15.35 23.03 6.65
C ILE A 103 15.64 21.87 7.62
N GLY A 104 15.78 22.18 8.91
CA GLY A 104 16.19 21.21 9.95
C GLY A 104 15.44 19.86 9.96
N PRO A 105 14.10 19.83 9.75
CA PRO A 105 13.35 18.56 9.66
C PRO A 105 13.71 17.72 8.43
N VAL A 106 13.96 18.38 7.29
CA VAL A 106 14.36 17.75 6.04
C VAL A 106 15.78 17.25 6.15
N GLN A 107 16.70 18.02 6.72
CA GLN A 107 18.09 17.59 6.96
C GLN A 107 18.14 16.40 7.92
N ALA A 108 17.28 16.36 8.94
CA ALA A 108 17.15 15.20 9.83
C ALA A 108 16.51 13.98 9.16
N ALA A 109 15.75 14.17 8.07
CA ALA A 109 15.30 13.09 7.22
C ALA A 109 16.41 12.65 6.26
N LEU A 110 17.14 13.59 5.64
CA LEU A 110 18.27 13.36 4.71
C LEU A 110 19.47 12.70 5.38
N SER A 111 19.82 13.08 6.60
CA SER A 111 20.88 12.40 7.36
C SER A 111 20.52 10.96 7.69
N ARG A 112 19.22 10.67 7.88
CA ARG A 112 18.74 9.28 7.91
C ARG A 112 18.91 8.64 6.54
N PHE A 113 18.55 9.34 5.44
CA PHE A 113 18.77 8.85 4.08
C PHE A 113 20.20 8.33 3.87
N GLU A 114 21.20 9.06 4.32
CA GLU A 114 22.62 8.68 4.23
C GLU A 114 23.03 7.59 5.23
N SER A 115 22.53 7.62 6.48
CA SER A 115 22.94 6.68 7.55
C SER A 115 22.37 5.26 7.40
N ASP A 116 21.43 5.05 6.48
CA ASP A 116 20.74 3.77 6.24
C ASP A 116 21.30 3.04 5.00
N SER A 117 22.43 3.54 4.47
CA SER A 117 23.26 2.84 3.47
C SER A 117 23.69 1.44 3.95
N GLY A 118 23.77 1.23 5.27
CA GLY A 118 23.96 -0.08 5.89
C GLY A 118 22.86 -1.11 5.58
N SER A 119 21.62 -0.68 5.28
CA SER A 119 20.49 -1.58 4.95
C SER A 119 20.69 -2.33 3.62
N SER A 120 21.46 -1.76 2.69
CA SER A 120 21.77 -2.41 1.40
C SER A 120 22.83 -3.51 1.56
N GLU A 121 23.82 -3.27 2.42
CA GLU A 121 24.90 -4.20 2.73
C GLU A 121 24.39 -5.39 3.56
N THR A 122 23.52 -5.16 4.54
CA THR A 122 22.88 -6.23 5.33
C THR A 122 21.94 -7.10 4.50
N ARG A 123 21.22 -6.53 3.51
CA ARG A 123 20.40 -7.30 2.55
C ARG A 123 21.25 -8.11 1.58
N TYR A 124 22.40 -7.58 1.16
CA TYR A 124 23.33 -8.34 0.34
C TYR A 124 23.91 -9.52 1.11
N ALA A 125 24.38 -9.28 2.35
CA ALA A 125 24.83 -10.32 3.26
C ALA A 125 23.76 -11.38 3.53
N ALA A 126 22.48 -10.99 3.62
CA ALA A 126 21.36 -11.92 3.76
C ALA A 126 21.19 -12.85 2.56
N ILE A 127 21.36 -12.34 1.34
CA ILE A 127 21.30 -13.15 0.12
C ILE A 127 22.50 -14.08 0.04
N GLU A 128 23.68 -13.59 0.43
CA GLU A 128 24.91 -14.38 0.48
C GLU A 128 24.82 -15.53 1.49
N MET A 129 24.28 -15.26 2.68
CA MET A 129 23.98 -16.27 3.69
C MET A 129 23.08 -17.39 3.15
N VAL A 130 22.04 -17.03 2.40
CA VAL A 130 21.13 -18.01 1.78
C VAL A 130 21.82 -18.84 0.70
N ARG A 131 22.79 -18.27 -0.02
CA ARG A 131 23.55 -18.96 -1.07
C ARG A 131 24.55 -19.98 -0.52
N GLU A 132 25.10 -19.73 0.65
CA GLU A 132 26.05 -20.65 1.31
C GLU A 132 25.35 -21.83 2.00
N LEU A 133 24.05 -21.73 2.27
CA LEU A 133 23.31 -22.79 2.95
C LEU A 133 23.12 -24.02 2.06
N PRO A 134 23.22 -25.24 2.63
CA PRO A 134 22.85 -26.44 1.91
C PRO A 134 21.35 -26.42 1.59
N THR A 135 20.99 -27.06 0.47
CA THR A 135 19.60 -27.08 -0.01
C THR A 135 18.63 -27.72 0.98
N SER A 136 19.10 -28.63 1.84
CA SER A 136 18.31 -29.20 2.93
C SER A 136 17.81 -28.12 3.88
N ASP A 137 18.69 -27.22 4.29
CA ASP A 137 18.41 -26.24 5.33
C ASP A 137 17.61 -25.07 4.76
N LEU A 138 17.74 -24.82 3.46
CA LEU A 138 16.86 -23.92 2.74
C LEU A 138 15.40 -24.43 2.72
N LEU A 139 15.21 -25.74 2.53
CA LEU A 139 13.87 -26.34 2.44
C LEU A 139 13.22 -26.53 3.80
N TRP A 140 13.99 -26.97 4.80
CA TRP A 140 13.48 -27.39 6.12
C TRP A 140 13.76 -26.39 7.24
N GLY A 141 14.58 -25.37 6.98
CA GLY A 141 15.03 -24.41 7.99
C GLY A 141 16.34 -24.82 8.64
N VAL A 142 16.94 -23.88 9.36
CA VAL A 142 18.25 -23.99 10.01
C VAL A 142 18.08 -24.14 11.52
N SER A 143 18.87 -25.01 12.14
CA SER A 143 18.86 -25.21 13.59
C SER A 143 19.14 -23.90 14.37
N ALA A 144 18.63 -23.78 15.59
CA ALA A 144 18.81 -22.57 16.38
C ALA A 144 20.29 -22.25 16.68
N SER A 145 21.10 -23.27 16.91
CA SER A 145 22.55 -23.16 17.13
C SER A 145 23.29 -22.66 15.89
N GLU A 146 22.92 -23.16 14.71
CA GLU A 146 23.57 -22.80 13.45
C GLU A 146 23.15 -21.41 12.97
N ARG A 147 21.92 -20.99 13.25
CA ARG A 147 21.49 -19.59 13.06
C ARG A 147 22.31 -18.61 13.89
N GLU A 148 22.68 -18.97 15.12
CA GLU A 148 23.56 -18.13 15.95
C GLU A 148 25.00 -18.10 15.40
N LEU A 149 25.50 -19.23 14.88
CA LEU A 149 26.81 -19.26 14.19
C LEU A 149 26.83 -18.38 12.93
N LEU A 150 25.77 -18.43 12.11
CA LEU A 150 25.62 -17.55 10.94
C LEU A 150 25.55 -16.08 11.35
N ARG A 151 24.82 -15.78 12.42
CA ARG A 151 24.74 -14.42 12.97
C ARG A 151 26.10 -13.90 13.41
N LEU A 152 26.90 -14.74 14.09
CA LEU A 152 28.27 -14.41 14.50
C LEU A 152 29.20 -14.26 13.28
N LYS A 153 29.09 -15.15 12.28
CA LYS A 153 29.91 -15.14 11.06
C LYS A 153 29.72 -13.85 10.25
N TYR A 154 28.47 -13.42 10.07
CA TYR A 154 28.13 -12.25 9.26
C TYR A 154 28.10 -10.93 10.06
N ASN A 155 28.38 -10.99 11.37
CA ASN A 155 28.35 -9.84 12.31
C ASN A 155 27.09 -8.96 12.18
N THR A 156 25.99 -9.54 11.71
CA THR A 156 24.72 -8.84 11.51
C THR A 156 23.85 -9.04 12.75
N PRO A 157 23.44 -7.97 13.45
CA PRO A 157 22.63 -8.11 14.66
C PRO A 157 21.21 -8.61 14.34
N ILE A 158 20.90 -9.84 14.80
CA ILE A 158 19.60 -10.44 15.18
C ILE A 158 18.42 -10.43 14.20
N ALA A 159 18.34 -9.57 13.20
CA ALA A 159 17.22 -9.56 12.27
C ALA A 159 17.78 -9.33 10.88
N VAL A 160 17.91 -10.41 10.13
CA VAL A 160 18.11 -10.31 8.68
C VAL A 160 17.00 -9.38 8.17
N GLU A 161 17.39 -8.20 7.70
CA GLU A 161 16.46 -7.13 7.31
C GLU A 161 15.44 -7.57 6.26
N ASN A 162 15.76 -8.66 5.57
CA ASN A 162 14.82 -9.37 4.74
C ASN A 162 13.96 -10.34 5.58
N PRO A 163 12.67 -10.04 5.78
CA PRO A 163 11.76 -10.92 6.52
C PRO A 163 11.64 -12.31 5.87
N TRP A 164 11.70 -12.38 4.54
CA TRP A 164 11.57 -13.65 3.83
C TRP A 164 12.74 -14.57 4.12
N VAL A 165 13.96 -14.04 4.12
CA VAL A 165 15.16 -14.81 4.50
C VAL A 165 15.03 -15.31 5.93
N THR A 166 14.63 -14.45 6.87
CA THR A 166 14.41 -14.86 8.26
C THR A 166 13.40 -16.00 8.37
N LEU A 167 12.27 -15.94 7.66
CA LEU A 167 11.29 -17.03 7.69
C LEU A 167 11.80 -18.31 7.04
N ILE A 168 12.58 -18.23 5.95
CA ILE A 168 13.21 -19.40 5.34
C ILE A 168 14.14 -20.06 6.36
N LEU A 169 14.96 -19.28 7.08
CA LEU A 169 15.88 -19.81 8.09
C LEU A 169 15.16 -20.45 9.28
N ILE A 170 13.98 -19.94 9.68
CA ILE A 170 13.23 -20.46 10.84
C ILE A 170 12.37 -21.66 10.48
N PHE A 171 11.59 -21.55 9.39
CA PHE A 171 10.52 -22.49 9.06
C PHE A 171 10.79 -23.32 7.80
N GLY A 172 11.81 -22.94 7.02
CA GLY A 172 12.08 -23.53 5.72
C GLY A 172 11.16 -23.03 4.62
N ALA A 173 11.62 -23.13 3.37
CA ALA A 173 10.85 -22.76 2.19
C ALA A 173 9.58 -23.62 2.03
N VAL A 174 9.60 -24.89 2.47
CA VAL A 174 8.47 -25.83 2.33
C VAL A 174 7.25 -25.36 3.12
N LEU A 175 7.44 -24.82 4.32
CA LEU A 175 6.33 -24.29 5.13
C LEU A 175 6.00 -22.84 4.74
N LEU A 176 7.00 -22.06 4.38
CA LEU A 176 6.84 -20.65 4.02
C LEU A 176 6.06 -20.45 2.70
N ALA A 177 6.37 -21.22 1.66
CA ALA A 177 5.75 -21.05 0.35
C ALA A 177 4.22 -21.18 0.37
N PRO A 178 3.60 -22.26 0.91
CA PRO A 178 2.15 -22.37 0.96
C PRO A 178 1.53 -21.30 1.86
N MET A 179 2.18 -20.92 2.97
CA MET A 179 1.70 -19.83 3.82
C MET A 179 1.68 -18.49 3.08
N ALA A 180 2.75 -18.17 2.34
CA ALA A 180 2.87 -16.93 1.57
C ALA A 180 1.83 -16.86 0.44
N VAL A 181 1.61 -17.98 -0.26
CA VAL A 181 0.58 -18.11 -1.28
C VAL A 181 -0.81 -17.97 -0.66
N ALA A 182 -1.10 -18.70 0.42
CA ALA A 182 -2.39 -18.65 1.09
C ALA A 182 -2.72 -17.24 1.60
N LEU A 183 -1.75 -16.55 2.21
CA LEU A 183 -1.92 -15.15 2.64
C LEU A 183 -2.21 -14.23 1.46
N THR A 184 -1.44 -14.35 0.38
CA THR A 184 -1.61 -13.52 -0.82
C THR A 184 -2.99 -13.76 -1.45
N VAL A 185 -3.37 -15.02 -1.62
CA VAL A 185 -4.69 -15.41 -2.14
C VAL A 185 -5.81 -14.92 -1.22
N ALA A 186 -5.68 -15.07 0.09
CA ALA A 186 -6.69 -14.60 1.04
C ALA A 186 -6.90 -13.08 0.99
N LEU A 187 -5.81 -12.31 0.89
CA LEU A 187 -5.88 -10.85 0.79
C LEU A 187 -6.47 -10.39 -0.54
N PHE A 188 -6.12 -11.03 -1.66
CA PHE A 188 -6.72 -10.69 -2.94
C PHE A 188 -8.18 -11.15 -3.03
N ALA A 189 -8.51 -12.34 -2.52
CA ALA A 189 -9.88 -12.85 -2.49
C ALA A 189 -10.81 -11.96 -1.65
N SER A 190 -10.32 -11.36 -0.56
CA SER A 190 -11.11 -10.41 0.23
C SER A 190 -11.28 -9.06 -0.46
N ALA A 191 -10.28 -8.61 -1.22
CA ALA A 191 -10.31 -7.31 -1.92
C ALA A 191 -11.01 -7.32 -3.28
N TRP A 192 -10.96 -8.46 -3.98
CA TRP A 192 -11.53 -8.64 -5.32
C TRP A 192 -13.02 -8.29 -5.45
N PRO A 193 -13.91 -8.72 -4.53
CA PRO A 193 -15.35 -8.44 -4.65
C PRO A 193 -15.72 -6.99 -4.29
N LEU A 194 -14.80 -6.18 -3.77
CA LEU A 194 -15.09 -4.84 -3.25
C LEU A 194 -14.95 -3.76 -4.33
N ASP A 195 -13.72 -3.46 -4.72
CA ASP A 195 -13.39 -2.44 -5.73
C ASP A 195 -11.95 -2.64 -6.21
N ARG A 196 -11.64 -2.11 -7.40
CA ARG A 196 -10.27 -2.02 -7.93
C ARG A 196 -9.34 -1.29 -6.97
N SER A 197 -9.85 -0.27 -6.27
CA SER A 197 -9.06 0.45 -5.27
C SER A 197 -8.61 -0.44 -4.10
N ALA A 198 -9.46 -1.34 -3.62
CA ALA A 198 -9.10 -2.33 -2.60
C ALA A 198 -7.97 -3.25 -3.09
N THR A 199 -8.07 -3.74 -4.33
CA THR A 199 -7.06 -4.61 -4.95
C THR A 199 -5.69 -3.91 -5.04
N MET A 200 -5.68 -2.62 -5.38
CA MET A 200 -4.43 -1.84 -5.46
C MET A 200 -3.83 -1.54 -4.08
N VAL A 201 -4.66 -1.35 -3.06
CA VAL A 201 -4.21 -1.23 -1.66
C VAL A 201 -3.57 -2.53 -1.18
N VAL A 202 -4.17 -3.69 -1.49
CA VAL A 202 -3.57 -5.00 -1.18
C VAL A 202 -2.24 -5.20 -1.89
N LEU A 203 -2.15 -4.84 -3.17
CA LEU A 203 -0.91 -4.90 -3.94
C LEU A 203 0.18 -4.03 -3.29
N TYR A 204 -0.15 -2.79 -2.94
CA TYR A 204 0.77 -1.91 -2.22
C TYR A 204 1.21 -2.51 -0.89
N PHE A 205 0.27 -3.05 -0.11
CA PHE A 205 0.58 -3.70 1.16
C PHE A 205 1.55 -4.87 0.98
N LEU A 206 1.34 -5.76 0.01
CA LEU A 206 2.22 -6.93 -0.22
C LEU A 206 3.64 -6.55 -0.63
N ILE A 207 3.77 -5.57 -1.54
CA ILE A 207 5.09 -5.08 -1.97
C ILE A 207 5.79 -4.39 -0.80
N SER A 208 5.05 -3.58 -0.03
CA SER A 208 5.58 -2.87 1.14
C SER A 208 5.98 -3.85 2.25
N ALA A 209 5.14 -4.84 2.56
CA ALA A 209 5.37 -5.86 3.57
C ALA A 209 6.58 -6.76 3.29
N SER A 210 6.96 -6.88 2.01
CA SER A 210 8.15 -7.61 1.58
C SER A 210 9.46 -6.88 1.90
N GLY A 211 9.41 -5.56 2.10
CA GLY A 211 10.58 -4.71 2.38
C GLY A 211 10.82 -4.38 3.86
N TYR A 212 9.99 -4.89 4.79
CA TYR A 212 10.08 -4.52 6.22
C TYR A 212 10.69 -5.60 7.12
N VAL A 213 11.60 -5.15 7.97
CA VAL A 213 12.53 -5.93 8.82
C VAL A 213 11.85 -6.77 9.91
N SER A 214 10.61 -6.47 10.35
CA SER A 214 10.05 -7.14 11.54
C SER A 214 8.64 -7.70 11.34
N PHE A 215 8.50 -9.01 11.63
CA PHE A 215 7.23 -9.74 11.67
C PHE A 215 6.32 -9.32 12.83
N GLY A 216 6.87 -8.83 13.94
CA GLY A 216 6.10 -8.46 15.12
C GLY A 216 5.02 -7.40 14.85
N ASN A 217 5.25 -6.52 13.86
CA ASN A 217 4.27 -5.51 13.43
C ASN A 217 3.36 -5.95 12.28
N LYS A 218 3.59 -7.13 11.66
CA LYS A 218 2.89 -7.52 10.42
C LYS A 218 1.48 -8.03 10.67
N SER A 219 1.23 -8.82 11.71
CA SER A 219 -0.13 -9.29 12.04
C SER A 219 -1.07 -8.11 12.32
N LEU A 220 -0.60 -7.13 13.09
CA LEU A 220 -1.35 -5.89 13.34
C LEU A 220 -1.56 -5.07 12.05
N SER A 221 -0.54 -4.96 11.21
CA SER A 221 -0.64 -4.24 9.93
C SER A 221 -1.63 -4.88 8.96
N ILE A 222 -1.69 -6.22 8.92
CA ILE A 222 -2.68 -6.96 8.12
C ILE A 222 -4.09 -6.60 8.59
N VAL A 223 -4.35 -6.64 9.90
CA VAL A 223 -5.66 -6.29 10.47
C VAL A 223 -6.01 -4.84 10.17
N GLN A 224 -5.08 -3.91 10.31
CA GLN A 224 -5.29 -2.49 10.00
C GLN A 224 -5.65 -2.27 8.53
N VAL A 225 -4.95 -2.93 7.60
CA VAL A 225 -5.24 -2.84 6.17
C VAL A 225 -6.58 -3.47 5.83
N MET A 226 -6.92 -4.63 6.41
CA MET A 226 -8.22 -5.27 6.23
C MET A 226 -9.36 -4.40 6.77
N LEU A 227 -9.21 -3.83 7.97
CA LEU A 227 -10.19 -2.91 8.55
C LEU A 227 -10.38 -1.67 7.68
N MET A 228 -9.28 -1.11 7.17
CA MET A 228 -9.33 0.05 6.28
C MET A 228 -10.05 -0.29 4.97
N ILE A 229 -9.74 -1.42 4.34
CA ILE A 229 -10.41 -1.87 3.12
C ILE A 229 -11.91 -2.12 3.39
N SER A 230 -12.25 -2.83 4.48
CA SER A 230 -13.63 -3.13 4.85
C SER A 230 -14.43 -1.87 5.20
N ALA A 231 -13.85 -0.91 5.93
CA ALA A 231 -14.53 0.34 6.25
C ALA A 231 -14.72 1.20 4.99
N LEU A 232 -13.66 1.38 4.21
CA LEU A 232 -13.68 2.29 3.06
C LEU A 232 -14.42 1.73 1.85
N CYS A 233 -14.38 0.41 1.64
CA CYS A 233 -15.02 -0.24 0.49
C CYS A 233 -16.32 -0.96 0.89
N GLY A 234 -16.45 -1.44 2.13
CA GLY A 234 -17.66 -2.12 2.61
C GLY A 234 -18.82 -1.17 2.89
N LEU A 235 -18.58 0.00 3.49
CA LEU A 235 -19.62 1.03 3.66
C LEU A 235 -20.22 1.46 2.31
N ARG A 236 -19.41 1.43 1.25
CA ARG A 236 -19.84 1.78 -0.12
C ARG A 236 -20.79 0.78 -0.74
N ARG A 237 -20.66 -0.51 -0.40
CA ARG A 237 -21.60 -1.53 -0.90
C ARG A 237 -22.99 -1.28 -0.34
N VAL A 238 -23.07 -0.81 0.91
CA VAL A 238 -24.33 -0.45 1.56
C VAL A 238 -24.92 0.82 0.92
N GLU A 239 -24.15 1.89 0.76
CA GLU A 239 -24.63 3.14 0.11
C GLU A 239 -25.12 2.93 -1.33
N ALA A 240 -24.45 2.07 -2.11
CA ALA A 240 -24.85 1.76 -3.49
C ALA A 240 -26.17 0.98 -3.55
N ILE A 241 -26.43 0.10 -2.58
CA ILE A 241 -27.70 -0.61 -2.45
C ILE A 241 -28.83 0.37 -2.10
N ASP A 242 -28.58 1.26 -1.14
CA ASP A 242 -29.57 2.23 -0.63
C ASP A 242 -29.98 3.25 -1.70
N THR A 243 -29.01 3.71 -2.51
CA THR A 243 -29.29 4.62 -3.63
C THR A 243 -30.10 3.93 -4.74
N GLN A 244 -29.94 2.61 -4.91
CA GLN A 244 -30.62 1.86 -5.96
C GLN A 244 -32.05 1.49 -5.55
N SER A 245 -32.35 1.32 -4.26
CA SER A 245 -33.72 1.22 -3.75
C SER A 245 -34.46 2.54 -3.89
N ASP A 246 -33.83 3.66 -3.52
CA ASP A 246 -34.47 4.99 -3.56
C ASP A 246 -34.87 5.40 -5.00
N VAL A 247 -34.04 5.06 -6.00
CA VAL A 247 -34.37 5.30 -7.43
C VAL A 247 -35.50 4.40 -7.92
N ARG A 248 -35.57 3.15 -7.46
CA ARG A 248 -36.68 2.23 -7.82
C ARG A 248 -38.00 2.69 -7.23
N ASP A 249 -37.99 3.14 -5.98
CA ASP A 249 -39.19 3.65 -5.31
C ASP A 249 -39.73 4.94 -5.97
N VAL A 250 -38.84 5.76 -6.54
CA VAL A 250 -39.23 6.93 -7.36
C VAL A 250 -39.78 6.53 -8.72
N GLU A 251 -39.21 5.53 -9.40
CA GLU A 251 -39.75 5.02 -10.68
C GLU A 251 -41.14 4.37 -10.51
N GLU A 252 -41.39 3.69 -9.39
CA GLU A 252 -42.70 3.07 -9.10
C GLU A 252 -43.78 4.08 -8.69
N THR A 253 -43.41 5.31 -8.31
CA THR A 253 -44.35 6.35 -7.85
C THR A 253 -44.66 7.43 -8.90
N VAL A 254 -44.03 7.39 -10.09
CA VAL A 254 -44.44 8.24 -11.22
C VAL A 254 -45.64 7.58 -11.91
N PRO A 255 -46.87 8.13 -11.78
CA PRO A 255 -48.01 7.59 -12.50
C PRO A 255 -47.83 7.81 -14.01
N ASP A 256 -48.26 6.85 -14.83
CA ASP A 256 -48.33 6.92 -16.30
C ASP A 256 -49.32 8.00 -16.79
N THR A 257 -49.05 9.27 -16.48
CA THR A 257 -49.88 10.42 -16.86
C THR A 257 -49.05 11.48 -17.58
N TYR A 258 -48.49 11.11 -18.73
CA TYR A 258 -48.14 12.09 -19.77
C TYR A 258 -48.91 11.80 -21.06
N PRO A 259 -49.95 12.59 -21.39
CA PRO A 259 -50.66 12.45 -22.65
C PRO A 259 -49.79 12.93 -23.83
N GLU A 260 -49.85 12.21 -24.93
CA GLU A 260 -49.13 12.41 -26.21
C GLU A 260 -49.40 13.77 -26.91
N ARG A 261 -49.04 14.90 -26.30
CA ARG A 261 -49.32 16.24 -26.88
C ARG A 261 -48.13 16.98 -27.49
N PHE A 262 -46.95 16.38 -27.61
CA PHE A 262 -45.75 17.07 -28.11
C PHE A 262 -45.13 16.51 -29.41
N SER A 263 -45.87 15.76 -30.23
CA SER A 263 -45.36 15.27 -31.54
C SER A 263 -45.59 16.21 -32.74
N SER A 264 -46.16 17.41 -32.56
CA SER A 264 -46.56 18.27 -33.68
C SER A 264 -45.72 19.53 -33.92
N ALA A 265 -44.62 19.76 -33.19
CA ALA A 265 -43.86 21.02 -33.29
C ALA A 265 -42.55 20.97 -34.09
N LEU A 266 -42.20 19.84 -34.73
CA LEU A 266 -40.99 19.72 -35.56
C LEU A 266 -41.30 19.01 -36.90
N ARG A 267 -42.12 19.67 -37.73
CA ARG A 267 -42.12 19.48 -39.18
C ARG A 267 -41.47 20.68 -39.84
#